data_AF-A0A7V9DJF6-F1
#
_entry.id   AF-A0A7V9DJF6-F1
#
_cell.length_a   1.000
_cell.length_b   1.000
_cell.length_c   1.000
_cell.angle_alpha   90.00
_cell.angle_beta   90.00
_cell.angle_gamma   90.00
#
_symmetry.space_group_name_H-M   'P 1'
#
loop_
_entity.id
_entity.type
_entity.pdbx_description
1 polymer ?
#
loop_
_entity_poly.entity_id
_entity_poly.type
_entity_poly.pdbx_seq_one_letter_code
_entity_poly.pdbx_strand_id
1 'polypeptide(L)' 'MSERGLHMIEDDLSETWIEDWAGVGLRELEALLAKHAAFRGFLEAVDD' A
#
# COMPACT_ATOMS: atom_id res chain seq x y z
N MET A 1 -1.37 -17.72 -5.67
CA MET A 1 -0.23 -18.10 -6.53
C MET A 1 0.69 -16.89 -6.57
N SER A 2 1.98 -17.05 -6.30
CA SER A 2 2.90 -15.91 -6.30
C SER A 2 3.09 -15.48 -7.76
N GLU A 3 2.41 -14.40 -8.16
CA GLU A 3 2.68 -13.65 -9.39
C GLU A 3 4.04 -12.95 -9.25
N ARG A 4 5.11 -13.73 -9.08
CA ARG A 4 6.45 -13.22 -9.36
C ARG A 4 6.56 -13.19 -10.87
N GLY A 5 5.90 -12.20 -11.48
CA GLY A 5 6.19 -11.76 -12.83
C GLY A 5 7.70 -11.58 -12.95
N LEU A 6 8.23 -11.82 -14.14
CA LEU A 6 9.65 -11.65 -14.42
C LEU A 6 10.05 -10.22 -14.00
N HIS A 7 10.87 -10.10 -12.95
CA HIS A 7 11.45 -8.83 -12.55
C HIS A 7 12.51 -8.48 -13.59
N MET A 8 12.22 -7.52 -14.46
CA MET A 8 13.13 -7.13 -15.52
C MET A 8 14.04 -6.02 -14.99
N ILE A 9 15.32 -6.09 -15.31
CA ILE A 9 16.28 -5.04 -14.92
C ILE A 9 15.89 -3.67 -15.48
N GLU A 10 15.12 -3.63 -16.56
CA GLU A 10 14.54 -2.41 -17.14
C GLU A 10 13.61 -1.68 -16.17
N ASP A 11 12.94 -2.39 -15.26
CA ASP A 11 12.06 -1.78 -14.25
C ASP A 11 12.88 -0.97 -13.24
N ASP A 12 14.02 -1.50 -12.81
CA ASP A 12 14.95 -0.85 -11.87
C ASP A 12 15.79 0.27 -12.55
N LEU A 13 15.92 0.21 -13.87
CA LEU A 13 16.65 1.21 -14.68
C LEU A 13 15.74 2.33 -15.20
N SER A 14 14.42 2.19 -15.08
CA SER A 14 13.49 3.23 -15.50
C SER A 14 13.71 4.50 -14.68
N GLU A 15 13.58 5.67 -15.29
CA GLU A 15 13.73 6.94 -14.55
C GLU A 15 12.64 7.12 -13.48
N THR A 16 11.55 6.35 -13.57
CA THR A 16 10.37 6.43 -12.68
C THR A 16 10.31 5.33 -11.61
N TRP A 17 11.30 4.44 -11.56
CA TRP A 17 11.23 3.23 -10.72
C TRP A 17 10.97 3.55 -9.25
N ILE A 18 11.53 4.66 -8.77
CA ILE A 18 11.41 5.09 -7.37
C ILE A 18 10.02 5.67 -7.09
N GLU A 19 9.44 6.44 -8.01
CA GLU A 19 8.07 6.95 -7.91
C GLU A 19 7.06 5.81 -7.97
N ASP A 20 7.27 4.83 -8.85
CA ASP A 20 6.38 3.68 -9.00
C ASP A 20 6.42 2.77 -7.76
N TRP A 21 7.62 2.48 -7.26
CA TRP A 21 7.82 1.74 -6.01
C TRP A 21 7.19 2.46 -4.81
N ALA A 22 7.45 3.76 -4.67
CA ALA A 22 6.89 4.57 -3.59
C ALA A 22 5.36 4.66 -3.69
N GLY A 23 4.80 4.78 -4.89
CA GLY A 23 3.37 4.83 -5.13
C GLY A 23 2.66 3.54 -4.72
N VAL A 24 3.24 2.37 -5.00
CA VAL A 24 2.71 1.08 -4.52
C VAL A 24 2.76 1.01 -3.00
N GLY A 25 3.93 1.30 -2.40
CA GLY A 25 4.08 1.26 -0.95
C GLY A 25 3.14 2.21 -0.21
N LEU A 26 2.93 3.41 -0.74
CA LEU A 26 2.04 4.42 -0.15
C LEU A 26 0.59 3.94 -0.13
N ARG A 27 0.09 3.37 -1.23
CA ARG A 27 -1.29 2.85 -1.29
C ARG A 27 -1.55 1.74 -0.29
N GLU A 28 -0.59 0.83 -0.09
CA GLU A 28 -0.70 -0.23 0.91
C GLU A 28 -0.76 0.33 2.33
N LEU A 29 0.04 1.35 2.64
CA LEU A 29 0.02 2.04 3.93
C LEU A 29 -1.31 2.79 4.16
N GLU A 30 -1.78 3.51 3.14
CA GLU A 30 -3.07 4.22 3.19
C GLU A 30 -4.24 3.25 3.44
N ALA A 31 -4.25 2.09 2.77
CA ALA A 31 -5.27 1.07 2.98
C ALA A 31 -5.27 0.51 4.41
N LEU A 32 -4.07 0.26 4.96
CA LEU A 32 -3.92 -0.20 6.35
C LEU A 32 -4.41 0.86 7.35
N LEU A 33 -4.02 2.12 7.15
CA LEU A 33 -4.41 3.23 8.02
C LEU A 33 -5.92 3.49 7.95
N ALA A 34 -6.53 3.43 6.77
CA ALA A 34 -7.97 3.57 6.60
C ALA A 34 -8.74 2.48 7.37
N LYS A 35 -8.29 1.23 7.30
CA LYS A 35 -8.87 0.12 8.08
C LYS A 35 -8.73 0.36 9.58
N HIS A 36 -7.57 0.83 10.03
CA HIS A 36 -7.34 1.15 11.44
C HIS A 36 -8.27 2.28 11.93
N ALA A 37 -8.39 3.35 11.16
CA ALA A 37 -9.27 4.48 11.47
C ALA A 37 -10.75 4.04 11.53
N ALA A 38 -11.20 3.20 10.59
CA ALA A 38 -12.56 2.65 10.62
C ALA A 38 -12.82 1.81 11.88
N PHE A 39 -11.85 0.98 12.29
CA PHE A 39 -11.97 0.19 13.51
C PHE A 39 -12.00 1.06 14.77
N ARG A 40 -11.18 2.12 14.83
CA ARG A 40 -11.20 3.11 15.90
C ARG A 40 -12.56 3.79 16.01
N GLY A 41 -13.11 4.25 14.90
CA GLY A 41 -14.45 4.87 14.87
C GLY A 41 -15.56 3.90 15.29
N PHE A 42 -15.46 2.62 14.95
CA PHE A 42 -16.38 1.59 15.45
C PHE A 42 -16.33 1.44 16.97
N LEU A 43 -15.13 1.41 17.57
CA LEU A 43 -14.98 1.30 19.02
C LEU A 43 -15.57 2.52 19.73
N GLU A 44 -15.28 3.72 19.22
CA GLU A 44 -15.82 4.97 19.77
C GLU A 44 -17.36 5.00 19.71
N ALA A 45 -17.97 4.49 18.64
CA ALA A 45 -19.43 4.41 18.51
C ALA A 45 -20.09 3.34 19.41
N VAL A 46 -19.33 2.39 19.94
CA VAL A 46 -19.83 1.34 20.84
C VAL A 46 -19.63 1.70 22.32
N ASP A 47 -18.66 2.58 22.62
CA ASP A 47 -18.40 3.09 23.98
C ASP A 47 -19.36 4.22 24.41
N ASP A 48 -20.09 4.86 23.48
CA ASP A 48 -21.17 5.85 23.70
C ASP A 48 -22.58 5.21 23.79
#